data_AF-A0A3D3F5G2-F1
#
_entry.id   AF-A0A3D3F5G2-F1
#
_cell.length_a   1.000
_cell.length_b   1.000
_cell.length_c   1.000
_cell.angle_alpha   90.00
_cell.angle_beta   90.00
_cell.angle_gamma   90.00
#
_symmetry.space_group_name_H-M   'P 1'
#
loop_
_entity.id
_entity.type
_entity.pdbx_description
1 polymer ?
#
loop_
_entity_poly.entity_id
_entity_poly.type
_entity_poly.pdbx_seq_one_letter_code
_entity_poly.pdbx_strand_id
1 'polypeptide(L)'
;MIEEYFSKATYVRVENSAVALAQIAAAWYGNPSKHLTLVGVTGTNGKTTVATLLYNMVRAMGHSAGLLSTVANYVNDERYPTTHTTLDPILLNEFLRKMVDAGCEYAFMEVSS
;
A
#
# COMPACT_ATOMS: atom_id res chain seq x y z
N MET A 1 31.17 15.86 -1.63
CA MET A 1 30.66 14.46 -1.50
C MET A 1 29.28 14.23 -2.13
N ILE A 2 28.41 15.25 -2.29
CA ILE A 2 27.15 15.12 -3.06
C ILE A 2 27.31 15.61 -4.52
N GLU A 3 28.22 16.55 -4.78
CA GLU A 3 28.43 17.16 -6.11
C GLU A 3 28.83 16.16 -7.21
N GLU A 4 29.51 15.07 -6.84
CA GLU A 4 29.99 14.06 -7.79
C GLU A 4 28.83 13.25 -8.42
N TYR A 5 27.73 13.05 -7.68
CA TYR A 5 26.54 12.31 -8.13
C TYR A 5 25.69 13.08 -9.15
N PHE A 6 25.76 14.42 -9.16
CA PHE A 6 24.98 15.25 -10.09
C PHE A 6 25.41 15.08 -11.55
N SER A 7 26.61 14.54 -11.80
CA SER A 7 27.13 14.36 -13.16
C SER A 7 26.45 13.23 -13.95
N LYS A 8 25.69 12.33 -13.30
CA LYS A 8 25.11 11.12 -13.94
C LYS A 8 23.61 10.93 -13.73
N ALA A 9 22.96 11.78 -12.94
CA ALA A 9 21.53 11.69 -12.67
C ALA A 9 20.92 13.07 -12.43
N THR A 10 19.65 13.23 -12.80
CA THR A 10 18.88 14.44 -12.46
C THR A 10 18.62 14.47 -10.96
N TYR A 11 19.08 15.54 -10.29
CA TYR A 11 18.80 15.76 -8.88
C TYR A 11 17.65 16.73 -8.71
N VAL A 12 16.64 16.30 -7.95
CA VAL A 12 15.47 17.11 -7.63
C VAL A 12 15.50 17.44 -6.14
N ARG A 13 15.62 18.73 -5.82
CA ARG A 13 15.55 19.21 -4.44
C ARG A 13 14.10 19.54 -4.10
N VAL A 14 13.64 19.00 -2.98
CA VAL A 14 12.29 19.22 -2.43
C VAL A 14 12.38 19.62 -0.96
N GLU A 15 11.31 20.20 -0.42
CA GLU A 15 11.22 20.57 0.98
C GLU A 15 11.18 19.34 1.90
N ASN A 16 10.42 18.31 1.52
CA ASN A 16 10.30 17.05 2.25
C ASN A 16 10.31 15.87 1.28
N SER A 17 11.38 15.06 1.34
CA SER A 17 11.56 13.90 0.45
C SER A 17 10.55 12.79 0.69
N ALA A 18 10.06 12.61 1.92
CA ALA A 18 9.06 11.57 2.24
C ALA A 18 7.71 11.89 1.59
N VAL A 19 7.27 13.15 1.67
CA VAL A 19 6.03 13.62 1.00
C VAL A 19 6.17 13.52 -0.52
N ALA A 20 7.30 13.98 -1.05
CA ALA A 20 7.57 13.90 -2.49
C ALA A 20 7.58 12.44 -2.98
N LEU A 21 8.21 11.53 -2.24
CA LEU A 21 8.25 10.11 -2.58
C LEU A 21 6.85 9.49 -2.59
N ALA A 22 5.98 9.84 -1.62
CA ALA A 22 4.61 9.34 -1.59
C ALA A 22 3.80 9.77 -2.82
N GLN A 23 3.95 11.03 -3.24
CA GLN A 23 3.29 11.56 -4.43
C GLN A 23 3.83 10.93 -5.71
N ILE A 24 5.16 10.80 -5.83
CA ILE A 24 5.81 10.18 -6.99
C ILE A 24 5.42 8.71 -7.10
N ALA A 25 5.43 7.95 -6.00
CA ALA A 25 5.04 6.54 -6.01
C ALA A 25 3.58 6.37 -6.43
N ALA A 26 2.66 7.20 -5.89
CA ALA A 26 1.27 7.18 -6.30
C ALA A 26 1.13 7.46 -7.80
N ALA A 27 1.80 8.48 -8.33
CA ALA A 27 1.77 8.80 -9.75
C ALA A 27 2.38 7.70 -10.63
N TRP A 28 3.53 7.13 -10.21
CA TRP A 28 4.25 6.08 -10.91
C TRP A 28 3.39 4.82 -11.13
N TYR A 29 2.62 4.44 -10.12
CA TYR A 29 1.70 3.30 -10.18
C TYR A 29 0.29 3.65 -10.69
N GLY A 30 0.09 4.87 -11.20
CA GLY A 30 -1.18 5.28 -11.82
C GLY A 30 -2.29 5.64 -10.84
N ASN A 31 -1.96 6.12 -9.64
CA ASN A 31 -2.87 6.46 -8.54
C ASN A 31 -3.84 5.31 -8.18
N PRO A 32 -3.32 4.11 -7.84
CA PRO A 32 -4.13 2.90 -7.72
C PRO A 32 -5.20 2.99 -6.63
N SER A 33 -4.98 3.78 -5.57
CA SER A 33 -5.96 4.01 -4.51
C SER A 33 -7.28 4.64 -5.01
N LYS A 34 -7.28 5.34 -6.15
CA LYS A 34 -8.51 5.91 -6.75
C LYS A 34 -9.44 4.86 -7.36
N HIS A 35 -8.94 3.64 -7.54
CA HIS A 35 -9.66 2.53 -8.16
C HIS A 35 -10.12 1.48 -7.15
N LEU A 36 -9.86 1.71 -5.86
CA LEU A 36 -10.18 0.80 -4.76
C LEU A 36 -11.02 1.52 -3.72
N THR A 37 -11.94 0.81 -3.09
CA THR A 37 -12.44 1.22 -1.78
C THR A 37 -11.35 0.91 -0.74
N LEU A 38 -10.46 1.89 -0.51
CA LEU A 38 -9.32 1.76 0.40
C LEU A 38 -9.70 2.14 1.83
N VAL A 39 -9.53 1.20 2.76
CA VAL A 39 -9.84 1.37 4.18
C VAL A 39 -8.59 1.17 5.04
N GLY A 40 -8.18 2.22 5.75
CA GLY A 40 -7.07 2.17 6.71
C GLY A 40 -7.56 1.97 8.14
N VAL A 41 -7.01 0.99 8.85
CA VAL A 41 -7.31 0.69 10.25
C VAL A 41 -6.13 1.11 11.13
N THR A 42 -6.35 2.10 11.98
CA THR A 42 -5.36 2.60 12.95
C THR A 42 -5.79 2.33 14.41
N GLY A 43 -4.89 2.56 15.36
CA GLY A 43 -5.14 2.39 16.79
C GLY A 43 -4.07 1.57 17.50
N THR A 44 -4.06 1.63 18.83
CA THR A 44 -3.07 0.94 19.67
C THR A 44 -3.16 -0.58 19.54
N ASN A 45 -4.39 -1.12 19.52
CA ASN A 45 -4.65 -2.57 19.49
C ASN A 45 -5.73 -2.91 18.46
N GLY A 46 -5.71 -4.15 17.96
CA GLY A 46 -6.79 -4.71 17.14
C GLY A 46 -6.76 -4.35 15.65
N LYS A 47 -5.78 -3.58 15.17
CA LYS A 47 -5.63 -3.22 13.74
C LYS A 47 -5.64 -4.44 12.83
N THR A 48 -4.74 -5.39 13.10
CA THR A 48 -4.63 -6.65 12.36
C THR A 48 -5.94 -7.42 12.35
N THR A 49 -6.58 -7.56 13.52
CA THR A 49 -7.84 -8.29 13.66
C THR A 49 -8.95 -7.63 12.84
N VAL A 50 -9.13 -6.32 12.98
CA VAL A 50 -10.19 -5.57 12.30
C VAL A 50 -9.96 -5.56 10.78
N ALA A 51 -8.75 -5.27 10.31
CA ALA A 51 -8.43 -5.29 8.88
C ALA A 51 -8.68 -6.68 8.26
N THR A 52 -8.31 -7.75 8.99
CA THR A 52 -8.52 -9.14 8.54
C THR A 52 -10.00 -9.51 8.53
N LEU A 53 -10.77 -9.11 9.55
CA LEU A 53 -12.21 -9.36 9.61
C LEU A 53 -12.95 -8.64 8.48
N LEU A 54 -12.60 -7.39 8.18
CA LEU A 54 -13.17 -6.63 7.07
C LEU A 54 -12.88 -7.29 5.72
N TYR A 55 -11.62 -7.68 5.49
CA TYR A 55 -11.22 -8.45 4.31
C TYR A 55 -12.06 -9.73 4.15
N ASN A 56 -12.12 -10.57 5.18
CA ASN A 56 -12.87 -11.83 5.13
C ASN A 56 -14.37 -11.60 4.93
N MET A 57 -14.94 -10.57 5.55
CA MET A 57 -16.36 -10.24 5.46
C MET A 57 -16.75 -9.90 4.01
N VAL A 58 -16.04 -8.99 3.34
CA VAL A 58 -16.40 -8.62 1.96
C VAL A 58 -16.14 -9.74 0.98
N ARG A 59 -15.10 -10.56 1.19
CA ARG A 59 -14.85 -11.78 0.41
C ARG A 59 -16.01 -12.76 0.56
N ALA A 60 -16.51 -12.97 1.77
CA ALA A 60 -17.67 -13.82 2.03
C ALA A 60 -18.98 -13.28 1.41
N MET A 61 -19.07 -11.97 1.18
CA MET A 61 -20.18 -11.33 0.46
C MET A 61 -20.03 -11.42 -1.08
N GLY A 62 -18.94 -12.00 -1.58
CA GLY A 62 -18.70 -12.21 -3.01
C GLY A 62 -17.88 -11.11 -3.69
N HIS A 63 -17.34 -10.14 -2.94
CA HIS A 63 -16.49 -9.09 -3.51
C HIS A 63 -15.02 -9.53 -3.60
N SER A 64 -14.29 -8.95 -4.55
CA SER A 64 -12.82 -9.08 -4.63
C SER A 64 -12.15 -8.07 -3.69
N ALA A 65 -11.13 -8.52 -2.97
CA ALA A 65 -10.47 -7.68 -1.98
C ALA A 65 -8.99 -8.02 -1.80
N GLY A 66 -8.22 -7.05 -1.33
CA GLY A 66 -6.87 -7.25 -0.83
C GLY A 66 -6.73 -6.87 0.64
N LEU A 67 -5.68 -7.40 1.27
CA LEU A 67 -5.31 -7.12 2.66
C LEU A 67 -3.83 -6.75 2.72
N LEU A 68 -3.50 -5.64 3.39
CA LEU A 68 -2.14 -5.26 3.76
C LEU A 68 -2.02 -5.27 5.28
N SER A 69 -1.30 -6.25 5.81
CA SER A 69 -1.29 -6.56 7.23
C SER A 69 0.08 -7.04 7.68
N THR A 70 0.37 -6.92 8.96
CA THR A 70 1.60 -7.38 9.61
C THR A 70 1.85 -8.88 9.36
N VAL A 71 0.79 -9.69 9.34
CA VAL A 71 0.87 -11.15 9.28
C VAL A 71 1.07 -11.67 7.86
N ALA A 72 0.39 -11.05 6.90
CA ALA A 72 0.42 -11.42 5.50
C ALA A 72 -0.23 -10.32 4.66
N ASN A 73 0.28 -10.15 3.43
CA ASN A 73 -0.42 -9.40 2.41
C ASN A 73 -1.20 -10.38 1.54
N TYR A 74 -2.39 -9.99 1.10
CA TYR A 74 -3.22 -10.78 0.19
C TYR A 74 -3.69 -9.93 -0.98
N VAL A 75 -3.65 -10.51 -2.18
CA VAL A 75 -4.32 -9.98 -3.37
C VAL A 75 -5.32 -11.05 -3.81
N ASN A 76 -6.61 -10.80 -3.60
CA ASN A 76 -7.60 -11.87 -3.54
C ASN A 76 -7.08 -12.99 -2.63
N ASP A 77 -7.06 -14.25 -3.08
CA ASP A 77 -6.63 -15.39 -2.27
C ASP A 77 -5.11 -15.62 -2.31
N GLU A 78 -4.37 -14.87 -3.13
CA GLU A 78 -2.92 -15.03 -3.26
C GLU A 78 -2.20 -14.37 -2.08
N ARG A 79 -1.44 -15.19 -1.33
CA ARG A 79 -0.67 -14.75 -0.17
C ARG A 79 0.72 -14.29 -0.57
N TYR A 80 1.09 -13.09 -0.14
CA TYR A 80 2.42 -12.52 -0.28
C TYR A 80 3.10 -12.42 1.10
N PRO A 81 4.39 -12.78 1.22
CA PRO A 81 5.14 -12.61 2.45
C PRO A 81 5.28 -11.11 2.80
N THR A 82 5.20 -10.79 4.09
CA THR A 82 5.37 -9.42 4.59
C THR A 82 6.81 -9.21 5.02
N THR A 83 7.40 -8.08 4.62
CA THR A 83 8.73 -7.68 5.10
C THR A 83 8.63 -6.72 6.29
N HIS A 84 7.57 -5.91 6.38
CA HIS A 84 7.37 -4.91 7.44
C HIS A 84 5.88 -4.72 7.77
N THR A 85 5.60 -4.18 8.97
CA THR A 85 4.25 -3.82 9.48
C THR A 85 3.59 -2.70 8.68
N THR A 86 4.39 -1.81 8.08
CA THR A 86 3.93 -0.69 7.25
C THR A 86 4.80 -0.64 6.02
N LEU A 87 4.19 -0.80 4.84
CA LEU A 87 4.91 -0.71 3.57
C LEU A 87 5.36 0.74 3.32
N ASP A 88 6.57 0.92 2.81
CA ASP A 88 7.00 2.23 2.31
C ASP A 88 6.11 2.67 1.12
N PRO A 89 6.09 3.96 0.74
CA PRO A 89 5.17 4.44 -0.27
C PRO A 89 5.30 3.76 -1.64
N ILE A 90 6.48 3.24 -1.99
CA ILE A 90 6.70 2.50 -3.25
C ILE A 90 5.98 1.17 -3.17
N LEU A 91 6.29 0.35 -2.16
CA LEU A 91 5.67 -0.97 -1.99
C LEU A 91 4.16 -0.88 -1.77
N LEU A 92 3.68 0.11 -1.01
CA LEU A 92 2.24 0.32 -0.81
C LEU A 92 1.54 0.52 -2.16
N ASN A 93 2.02 1.44 -2.98
CA ASN A 93 1.41 1.71 -4.28
C ASN A 93 1.59 0.55 -5.27
N GLU A 94 2.69 -0.21 -5.19
CA GLU A 94 2.86 -1.45 -5.96
C GLU A 94 1.78 -2.47 -5.62
N PHE A 95 1.54 -2.74 -4.34
CA PHE A 95 0.52 -3.68 -3.92
C PHE A 95 -0.89 -3.21 -4.28
N LEU A 96 -1.20 -1.93 -4.07
CA LEU A 96 -2.49 -1.38 -4.50
C LEU A 96 -2.67 -1.52 -6.01
N ARG A 97 -1.62 -1.30 -6.82
CA ARG A 97 -1.65 -1.55 -8.27
C ARG A 97 -1.92 -3.02 -8.58
N LYS A 98 -1.20 -3.96 -7.93
CA LYS A 98 -1.46 -5.41 -8.07
C LYS A 98 -2.91 -5.76 -7.73
N MET A 99 -3.50 -5.15 -6.70
CA MET A 99 -4.91 -5.34 -6.34
C MET A 99 -5.85 -4.87 -7.44
N VAL A 100 -5.61 -3.68 -8.01
CA VAL A 100 -6.40 -3.17 -9.13
C VAL A 100 -6.24 -4.06 -10.38
N ASP A 101 -5.03 -4.52 -10.69
CA ASP A 101 -4.76 -5.43 -11.82
C ASP A 101 -5.47 -6.79 -11.64
N ALA A 102 -5.56 -7.28 -10.40
CA ALA A 102 -6.28 -8.49 -10.05
C ALA A 102 -7.80 -8.28 -9.91
N GLY A 103 -8.31 -7.08 -10.23
CA GLY A 103 -9.74 -6.76 -10.20
C GLY A 103 -10.33 -6.66 -8.78
N CYS A 104 -9.52 -6.35 -7.76
CA CYS A 104 -10.02 -6.08 -6.41
C CYS A 104 -10.92 -4.84 -6.39
N GLU A 105 -12.05 -4.91 -5.71
CA GLU A 105 -12.93 -3.77 -5.43
C GLU A 105 -12.53 -3.06 -4.12
N TYR A 106 -12.02 -3.82 -3.15
CA TYR A 106 -11.67 -3.35 -1.81
C TYR A 106 -10.19 -3.58 -1.48
N ALA A 107 -9.63 -2.70 -0.65
CA ALA A 107 -8.34 -2.93 -0.02
C ALA A 107 -8.40 -2.50 1.45
N PHE A 108 -8.05 -3.41 2.35
CA PHE A 108 -7.96 -3.15 3.78
C PHE A 108 -6.50 -3.11 4.20
N MET A 109 -6.10 -2.09 4.95
CA MET A 109 -4.72 -1.96 5.40
C MET A 109 -4.63 -1.57 6.86
N GLU A 110 -3.62 -2.11 7.56
CA GLU A 110 -3.18 -1.56 8.83
C GLU A 110 -2.46 -0.23 8.62
N VAL A 111 -2.73 0.75 9.47
CA VAL A 111 -2.06 2.06 9.46
C VAL A 111 -1.47 2.32 10.84
N SER A 112 -0.15 2.20 10.94
CA SER A 112 0.60 2.54 12.15
C SER A 112 0.63 4.06 12.36
N SER A 113 0.42 4.49 13.60
CA SER A 113 0.69 5.85 14.09
C SER A 113 2.17 6.13 14.24
#